data_AF-A0A4Q0S207-F1
#
_entry.id   AF-A0A4Q0S207-F1
#
_cell.length_a   1.000
_cell.length_b   1.000
_cell.length_c   1.000
_cell.angle_alpha   90.00
_cell.angle_beta   90.00
_cell.angle_gamma   90.00
#
_symmetry.space_group_name_H-M   'P 1'
#
loop_
_entity.id
_entity.type
_entity.pdbx_description
1 polymer ?
#
loop_
_entity_poly.entity_id
_entity_poly.type
_entity_poly.pdbx_seq_one_letter_code
_entity_poly.pdbx_strand_id
1 'polypeptide(L)' 'MSDSHHYVQPVNEAEQVYLESLIREDFARCHPGETLEDVKRRAVFSKEDKGLLRDWMAVAAGRAAADRAHPPFLQAAE' A
#
# COMPACT_ATOMS: atom_id res chain seq x y z
N MET A 1 20.25 1.20 13.10
CA MET A 1 19.03 1.64 12.40
C MET A 1 18.26 0.37 12.08
N SER A 2 17.10 0.17 12.71
CA SER A 2 16.33 -1.06 12.54
C SER A 2 15.56 -0.93 11.22
N ASP A 3 16.21 -1.29 10.11
CA ASP A 3 15.52 -1.57 8.83
C ASP A 3 14.75 -2.88 8.99
N SER A 4 13.74 -2.85 9.85
CA SER A 4 12.66 -3.81 9.83
C SER A 4 11.93 -3.56 8.52
N HIS A 5 12.41 -4.23 7.47
CA HIS A 5 11.71 -4.37 6.21
C HIS A 5 10.39 -5.08 6.53
N HIS A 6 9.39 -4.30 6.95
CA HIS A 6 8.07 -4.79 7.28
C HIS A 6 7.46 -5.27 5.98
N TYR A 7 7.70 -6.54 5.68
CA TYR A 7 7.06 -7.22 4.58
C TYR A 7 5.58 -7.32 4.93
N VAL A 8 4.80 -6.42 4.35
CA VAL A 8 3.34 -6.41 4.52
C VAL A 8 2.81 -7.59 3.72
N GLN A 9 2.58 -8.70 4.41
CA GLN A 9 1.81 -9.81 3.87
C GLN A 9 0.33 -9.54 4.17
N PRO A 10 -0.50 -9.27 3.15
CA PRO A 10 -1.94 -9.20 3.36
C PRO A 10 -2.44 -10.56 3.86
N VAL A 11 -3.30 -10.56 4.87
CA VAL A 11 -3.80 -11.79 5.52
C VAL A 11 -4.77 -12.54 4.60
N ASN A 12 -5.45 -11.83 3.70
CA ASN A 12 -6.34 -12.40 2.69
C ASN A 12 -6.46 -11.49 1.45
N GLU A 13 -7.13 -11.99 0.40
CA GLU A 13 -7.36 -11.25 -0.84
C GLU A 13 -8.16 -9.95 -0.62
N ALA A 14 -9.11 -9.93 0.33
CA ALA A 14 -9.91 -8.74 0.61
C ALA A 14 -9.06 -7.61 1.24
N GLU A 15 -8.15 -7.94 2.15
CA GLU A 15 -7.21 -7.00 2.76
C GLU A 15 -6.20 -6.52 1.70
N GLN A 16 -5.76 -7.42 0.81
CA GLN A 16 -4.93 -7.03 -0.31
C GLN A 16 -5.63 -5.98 -1.19
N VAL A 17 -6.87 -6.24 -1.62
CA VAL A 17 -7.65 -5.32 -2.45
C VAL A 17 -7.90 -3.99 -1.73
N TYR A 18 -8.18 -4.01 -0.43
CA TYR A 18 -8.34 -2.81 0.38
C TYR A 18 -7.05 -1.98 0.43
N LEU A 19 -5.91 -2.61 0.76
CA LEU A 19 -4.60 -1.95 0.79
C LEU A 19 -4.24 -1.36 -0.57
N GLU A 20 -4.43 -2.12 -1.66
CA GLU A 20 -4.21 -1.63 -3.02
C GLU A 20 -5.09 -0.42 -3.36
N SER A 21 -6.34 -0.41 -2.89
CA SER A 21 -7.25 0.72 -3.10
C SER A 21 -6.76 2.00 -2.40
N LEU A 22 -6.10 1.88 -1.24
CA LEU A 22 -5.53 3.02 -0.51
C LEU A 22 -4.34 3.69 -1.21
N ILE A 23 -3.66 2.97 -2.12
CA ILE A 23 -2.46 3.47 -2.82
C ILE A 23 -2.67 3.66 -4.31
N ARG A 24 -3.75 3.13 -4.88
CA ARG A 24 -4.00 3.17 -6.34
C ARG A 24 -3.97 4.58 -6.91
N GLU A 25 -4.60 5.53 -6.23
CA GLU A 25 -4.65 6.93 -6.69
C GLU A 25 -3.26 7.59 -6.64
N ASP A 26 -2.56 7.48 -5.51
CA ASP A 26 -1.21 8.05 -5.38
C ASP A 26 -0.20 7.38 -6.31
N PHE A 27 -0.32 6.07 -6.51
CA PHE A 27 0.49 5.35 -7.48
C PHE A 27 0.28 5.93 -8.89
N ALA A 28 -0.96 6.09 -9.34
CA ALA A 28 -1.28 6.65 -10.65
C ALA A 28 -0.80 8.10 -10.83
N ARG A 29 -0.76 8.88 -9.73
CA ARG A 29 -0.21 10.25 -9.74
C ARG A 29 1.32 10.26 -9.90
N CYS A 30 2.02 9.32 -9.27
CA CYS A 30 3.47 9.20 -9.36
C CYS A 30 3.93 8.51 -10.65
N HIS A 31 3.10 7.64 -11.22
CA HIS A 31 3.40 6.83 -12.40
C HIS A 31 2.33 7.03 -13.49
N PRO A 32 2.30 8.19 -14.16
CA PRO A 32 1.32 8.46 -15.19
C PRO A 32 1.45 7.47 -16.36
N GLY A 33 0.36 6.76 -16.67
CA GLY A 33 0.32 5.76 -17.74
C GLY A 33 0.67 4.33 -17.30
N GLU A 34 0.96 4.13 -16.01
CA GLU A 34 1.22 2.82 -15.44
C GLU A 34 0.22 2.50 -14.34
N THR A 35 -0.27 1.26 -14.31
CA THR A 35 -1.19 0.82 -13.26
C THR A 35 -0.46 -0.03 -12.22
N LEU A 36 -0.99 -0.04 -11.00
CA LEU A 36 -0.51 -0.93 -9.95
C LEU A 36 -0.59 -2.42 -10.38
N GLU A 37 -1.58 -2.76 -11.22
CA GLU A 37 -1.74 -4.10 -11.79
C GLU A 37 -0.62 -4.45 -12.77
N ASP A 38 -0.15 -3.49 -13.57
CA ASP A 38 1.02 -3.66 -14.44
C ASP A 38 2.28 -3.94 -13.64
N VAL A 39 2.52 -3.17 -12.58
CA VAL A 39 3.65 -3.41 -11.67
C VAL A 39 3.56 -4.78 -11.03
N LYS A 40 2.37 -5.21 -10.56
CA LYS A 40 2.19 -6.55 -9.99
C LYS A 40 2.55 -7.67 -10.99
N ARG A 41 2.15 -7.52 -12.26
CA ARG A 41 2.51 -8.48 -13.30
C ARG A 41 4.03 -8.52 -13.53
N ARG A 42 4.69 -7.36 -13.58
CA ARG A 42 6.15 -7.27 -13.79
C ARG A 42 6.96 -7.68 -12.57
N ALA A 43 6.43 -7.46 -11.38
CA ALA A 43 7.03 -7.87 -10.11
C ALA A 43 7.24 -9.38 -10.03
N VAL A 44 6.62 -10.21 -10.87
CA VAL A 44 6.97 -11.65 -10.88
C VAL A 44 8.43 -11.85 -11.33
N PHE A 45 8.91 -11.04 -12.29
CA PHE A 45 10.18 -11.22 -12.98
C PHE A 45 11.24 -10.19 -12.57
N SER A 46 10.82 -8.98 -12.20
CA SER A 46 11.71 -7.86 -11.91
C SER A 46 11.85 -7.64 -10.41
N LYS A 47 13.09 -7.72 -9.90
CA LYS A 47 13.38 -7.41 -8.49
C LYS A 47 13.10 -5.94 -8.17
N GLU A 48 13.22 -5.06 -9.16
CA GLU A 48 12.94 -3.64 -9.01
C GLU A 48 11.43 -3.40 -8.83
N ASP A 49 10.59 -4.00 -9.69
CA ASP A 49 9.13 -3.94 -9.53
C ASP A 49 8.67 -4.65 -8.24
N LYS A 50 9.37 -5.71 -7.78
CA LYS A 50 9.11 -6.31 -6.44
C LYS A 50 9.37 -5.33 -5.31
N GLY A 51 10.48 -4.59 -5.37
CA GLY A 51 10.84 -3.58 -4.40
C GLY A 51 9.80 -2.45 -4.38
N LEU A 52 9.46 -1.94 -5.56
CA LEU A 52 8.46 -0.89 -5.74
C LEU A 52 7.11 -1.32 -5.15
N LEU A 53 6.62 -2.51 -5.49
CA LEU A 53 5.36 -3.03 -4.94
C LEU A 53 5.41 -3.17 -3.42
N ARG A 54 6.52 -3.67 -2.86
CA ARG A 54 6.69 -3.82 -1.41
C ARG A 54 6.62 -2.47 -0.70
N ASP A 55 7.30 -1.46 -1.23
CA ASP A 55 7.37 -0.15 -0.59
C ASP A 55 5.99 0.55 -0.64
N TRP A 56 5.26 0.41 -1.75
CA TRP A 56 3.87 0.87 -1.83
C TRP A 56 2.92 0.14 -0.87
N MET A 57 3.06 -1.19 -0.71
CA MET A 57 2.27 -1.94 0.27
C MET A 57 2.57 -1.54 1.73
N ALA A 58 3.81 -1.14 2.03
CA ALA A 58 4.17 -0.59 3.33
C ALA A 58 3.46 0.76 3.60
N VAL A 59 3.37 1.63 2.59
CA VAL A 59 2.59 2.87 2.67
C VAL A 59 1.10 2.57 2.90
N ALA A 60 0.53 1.61 2.17
CA ALA A 60 -0.86 1.20 2.35
C ALA A 60 -1.13 0.71 3.78
N ALA A 61 -0.25 -0.14 4.33
CA ALA A 61 -0.39 -0.66 5.68
C ALA A 61 -0.26 0.44 6.73
N GLY A 62 0.66 1.39 6.55
CA GLY A 62 0.79 2.56 7.42
C GLY A 62 -0.49 3.40 7.44
N ARG A 63 -1.10 3.62 6.27
CA ARG A 63 -2.38 4.33 6.15
C ARG A 63 -3.53 3.56 6.79
N ALA A 64 -3.64 2.26 6.54
CA ALA A 64 -4.65 1.42 7.17
C ALA A 64 -4.50 1.38 8.70
N ALA A 65 -3.28 1.34 9.21
CA ALA A 65 -3.01 1.40 10.65
C ALA A 65 -3.40 2.77 11.24
N ALA A 66 -3.10 3.87 10.54
CA ALA A 66 -3.49 5.21 10.96
C ALA A 66 -5.01 5.40 10.95
N ASP A 67 -5.70 4.92 9.92
CA ASP A 67 -7.17 4.95 9.82
C ASP A 67 -7.83 4.14 10.95
N ARG A 68 -7.30 2.94 11.26
CA ARG A 68 -7.75 2.12 12.39
C ARG A 68 -7.47 2.78 13.75
N ALA A 69 -6.38 3.52 13.88
CA ALA A 69 -6.01 4.22 15.10
C ALA A 69 -6.80 5.53 15.30
N HIS A 70 -7.32 6.12 14.22
CA HIS A 70 -8.06 7.38 14.24
C HIS A 70 -9.43 7.21 13.56
N PRO A 71 -10.38 6.52 14.21
CA PRO A 71 -11.72 6.41 13.67
C PRO A 71 -12.36 7.82 13.60
N PRO A 72 -13.06 8.16 12.50
CA PRO A 72 -13.58 9.52 12.23
C PRO A 72 -14.56 10.06 13.28
N PHE A 73 -15.04 9.21 14.20
CA PHE A 73 -15.93 9.60 15.29
C PHE A 73 -15.25 10.33 16.47
N LEU A 74 -13.91 10.37 16.54
CA LEU A 74 -13.18 11.05 17.64
C LEU A 74 -12.80 12.51 17.35
N GLN A 75 -13.08 13.05 16.15
CA GLN A 75 -12.74 14.43 15.79
C GLN A 75 -13.91 15.44 15.91
N ALA A 76 -15.09 15.03 16.38
CA ALA A 76 -16.24 15.90 16.55
C ALA A 76 -16.57 16.15 18.03
N ALA A 77 -15.68 16.85 18.74
CA ALA A 77 -16.00 17.51 20.01
C ALA A 77 -14.94 18.58 20.33
N GLU A 78 -15.10 19.79 19.78
CA GLU A 78 -14.63 21.04 20.37
C GLU A 78 -15.78 22.04 20.41
#